data_AF-A0A533X6D4-F1
#
_entry.id   AF-A0A533X6D4-F1
#
_cell.length_a   1.000
_cell.length_b   1.000
_cell.length_c   1.000
_cell.angle_alpha   90.00
_cell.angle_beta   90.00
_cell.angle_gamma   90.00
#
_symmetry.space_group_name_H-M   'P 1'
#
loop_
_entity.id
_entity.type
_entity.pdbx_description
1 polymer ?
#
loop_
_entity_poly.entity_id
_entity_poly.type
_entity_poly.pdbx_seq_one_letter_code
_entity_poly.pdbx_strand_id
1 'polypeptide(L)'
;MNESVPEAKQEGITVRKSENFDEWYTQVILKSELADYSPVSGCIVFRPSGYAIWETIRRETDKKFKKIGIQNSYFPIFIPERLLKKEQEHVKGFSPEVAWVTHAGDSKLEERLAIRPTSETLMYEVISRWVRSWRDLPLKLNQWNNVVRWEFRHPTPLLRSREFLWNEGHTLFATEEEAMAERDEILAIYRTITEEYLALPGLVGKKTEAEKFAGATASYTIEHLMPDGKAIQGPDFHSDGQNFSKAFEITFVDRKGEKQFAWQNTWAISTREIGVMLATHSDDKGLIVPPRVALFQVVIVPIFDEESRERVLKQAEKLRARLEETTSVKLDDRDHLTPGRTGKERQREEAAGQDGNRGERGGERAEGDTGRPLPTGALLPERTHLHRGNLRPAQEFAQEWRHSPRPLVSLSGLRGESEGGDGC
;
A
#
# COMPACT_ATOMS: atom_id res chain seq x y z
N MET A 1 -43.24 -17.55 -11.34
CA MET A 1 -41.83 -17.84 -10.99
C MET A 1 -41.01 -17.09 -12.01
N ASN A 2 -40.46 -15.93 -11.66
CA ASN A 2 -39.52 -15.22 -12.52
C ASN A 2 -38.13 -15.75 -12.19
N GLU A 3 -37.63 -16.66 -13.01
CA GLU A 3 -36.22 -16.99 -13.03
C GLU A 3 -35.47 -15.76 -13.55
N SER A 4 -34.77 -15.08 -12.65
CA SER A 4 -33.80 -14.05 -13.03
C SER A 4 -32.68 -14.73 -13.81
N VAL A 5 -32.61 -14.46 -15.11
CA VAL A 5 -31.42 -14.76 -15.92
C VAL A 5 -30.22 -14.12 -15.21
N PRO A 6 -29.13 -14.84 -14.92
CA PRO A 6 -27.94 -14.22 -14.37
C PRO A 6 -27.46 -13.16 -15.36
N GLU A 7 -27.40 -11.90 -14.94
CA GLU A 7 -26.76 -10.85 -15.74
C GLU A 7 -25.37 -11.34 -16.12
N ALA A 8 -25.09 -11.35 -17.43
CA ALA A 8 -23.75 -11.67 -17.92
C ALA A 8 -22.77 -10.73 -17.22
N LYS A 9 -21.81 -11.29 -16.47
CA LYS A 9 -20.76 -10.49 -15.81
C LYS A 9 -20.14 -9.58 -16.85
N GLN A 10 -20.34 -8.28 -16.73
CA GLN A 10 -19.73 -7.30 -17.61
C GLN A 10 -18.20 -7.38 -17.46
N GLU A 11 -17.55 -8.00 -18.44
CA GLU A 11 -16.12 -8.26 -18.45
C GLU A 11 -15.34 -6.94 -18.69
N GLY A 12 -14.33 -6.67 -17.85
CA GLY A 12 -13.46 -5.49 -18.00
C GLY A 12 -13.91 -4.26 -17.21
N ILE A 13 -13.15 -3.16 -17.28
CA ILE A 13 -13.52 -1.89 -16.64
C ILE A 13 -14.57 -1.21 -17.52
N THR A 14 -15.70 -0.81 -16.94
CA THR A 14 -16.86 -0.28 -17.68
C THR A 14 -17.02 1.23 -17.55
N VAL A 15 -16.21 1.88 -16.73
CA VAL A 15 -16.27 3.31 -16.43
C VAL A 15 -14.89 3.92 -16.64
N ARG A 16 -14.81 5.09 -17.27
CA ARG A 16 -13.53 5.77 -17.50
C ARG A 16 -13.05 6.47 -16.25
N LYS A 17 -11.74 6.43 -16.03
CA LYS A 17 -11.05 7.09 -14.91
C LYS A 17 -11.36 8.59 -14.81
N SER A 18 -11.47 9.26 -15.96
CA SER A 18 -11.76 10.70 -16.04
C SER A 18 -13.22 11.05 -15.79
N GLU A 19 -14.15 10.09 -15.93
CA GLU A 19 -15.59 10.35 -15.78
C GLU A 19 -16.06 10.07 -14.36
N ASN A 20 -15.63 8.96 -13.77
CA ASN A 20 -15.97 8.61 -12.40
C ASN A 20 -14.83 7.79 -11.78
N PHE A 21 -13.93 8.52 -11.12
CA PHE A 21 -12.73 7.97 -10.49
C PHE A 21 -13.06 6.92 -9.42
N ASP A 22 -14.07 7.15 -8.59
CA ASP A 22 -14.38 6.28 -7.44
C ASP A 22 -14.87 4.89 -7.91
N GLU A 23 -15.76 4.86 -8.89
CA GLU A 23 -16.24 3.61 -9.49
C GLU A 23 -15.15 2.93 -10.32
N TRP A 24 -14.42 3.69 -11.14
CA TRP A 24 -13.28 3.17 -11.89
C TRP A 24 -12.24 2.51 -10.97
N TYR A 25 -11.87 3.18 -9.89
CA TYR A 25 -10.86 2.71 -8.93
C TYR A 25 -11.32 1.43 -8.22
N THR A 26 -12.59 1.38 -7.83
CA THR A 26 -13.20 0.19 -7.25
C THR A 26 -13.19 -0.98 -8.22
N GLN A 27 -13.59 -0.74 -9.48
CA GLN A 27 -13.54 -1.78 -10.51
C GLN A 27 -12.13 -2.27 -10.79
N VAL A 28 -11.12 -1.38 -10.80
CA VAL A 28 -9.71 -1.78 -10.97
C VAL A 28 -9.33 -2.78 -9.88
N ILE A 29 -9.61 -2.49 -8.61
CA ILE A 29 -9.24 -3.36 -7.49
C ILE A 29 -9.97 -4.71 -7.54
N LEU A 30 -11.30 -4.68 -7.62
CA LEU A 30 -12.12 -5.90 -7.54
C LEU A 30 -11.95 -6.77 -8.79
N LYS A 31 -12.03 -6.18 -9.98
CA LYS A 31 -11.94 -6.94 -11.24
C LYS A 31 -10.52 -7.41 -11.55
N SER A 32 -9.48 -6.87 -10.90
CA SER A 32 -8.12 -7.41 -10.99
C SER A 32 -7.77 -8.38 -9.86
N GLU A 33 -8.75 -8.68 -9.00
CA GLU A 33 -8.60 -9.63 -7.90
C GLU A 33 -7.49 -9.27 -6.91
N LEU A 34 -7.24 -7.98 -6.67
CA LEU A 34 -6.27 -7.55 -5.66
C LEU A 34 -6.84 -7.62 -4.25
N ALA A 35 -8.11 -7.28 -4.12
CA ALA A 35 -8.85 -7.34 -2.87
C ALA A 35 -10.34 -7.54 -3.15
N ASP A 36 -11.07 -7.97 -2.13
CA ASP A 36 -12.53 -8.06 -2.10
C ASP A 36 -13.09 -7.29 -0.90
N TYR A 37 -14.38 -6.96 -0.95
CA TYR A 37 -15.07 -6.41 0.21
C TYR A 37 -15.26 -7.46 1.30
N SER A 38 -15.00 -7.05 2.54
CA SER A 38 -15.44 -7.79 3.72
C SER A 38 -16.92 -7.52 3.99
N PRO A 39 -17.66 -8.45 4.64
CA PRO A 39 -18.98 -8.13 5.21
C PRO A 39 -18.93 -7.01 6.27
N VAL A 40 -17.75 -6.64 6.77
CA VAL A 40 -17.55 -5.49 7.65
C VAL A 40 -17.20 -4.26 6.83
N SER A 41 -18.08 -3.25 6.85
CA SER A 41 -17.87 -1.97 6.17
C SER A 41 -16.52 -1.36 6.53
N GLY A 42 -15.77 -0.93 5.50
CA GLY A 42 -14.46 -0.31 5.65
C GLY A 42 -13.31 -1.29 5.85
N CYS A 43 -13.57 -2.59 5.88
CA CYS A 43 -12.56 -3.63 5.84
C CYS A 43 -12.54 -4.29 4.45
N ILE A 44 -11.36 -4.76 4.04
CA ILE A 44 -11.16 -5.47 2.78
C ILE A 44 -10.45 -6.80 3.04
N VAL A 45 -10.68 -7.77 2.18
CA VAL A 45 -9.92 -9.01 2.12
C VAL A 45 -8.83 -8.84 1.08
N PHE A 46 -7.56 -8.89 1.48
CA PHE A 46 -6.46 -8.94 0.52
C PHE A 46 -6.45 -10.31 -0.15
N ARG A 47 -6.48 -10.33 -1.48
CA ARG A 47 -6.26 -11.54 -2.26
C ARG A 47 -4.76 -11.74 -2.51
N PRO A 48 -4.31 -12.96 -2.91
CA PRO A 48 -2.89 -13.25 -3.08
C PRO A 48 -2.10 -12.23 -3.91
N SER A 49 -2.65 -11.76 -5.04
CA SER A 49 -1.99 -10.79 -5.91
C SER A 49 -1.83 -9.41 -5.25
N GLY A 50 -2.85 -8.92 -4.52
CA GLY A 50 -2.76 -7.67 -3.77
C GLY A 50 -1.84 -7.78 -2.57
N TYR A 51 -1.87 -8.90 -1.85
CA TYR A 51 -1.00 -9.12 -0.70
C TYR A 51 0.47 -9.28 -1.13
N ALA A 52 0.76 -9.91 -2.28
CA ALA A 52 2.13 -10.06 -2.79
C ALA A 52 2.83 -8.71 -3.04
N ILE A 53 2.08 -7.67 -3.44
CA ILE A 53 2.59 -6.30 -3.55
C ILE A 53 3.03 -5.81 -2.16
N TRP A 54 2.17 -5.98 -1.15
CA TRP A 54 2.49 -5.61 0.24
C TRP A 54 3.69 -6.39 0.77
N GLU A 55 3.80 -7.68 0.48
CA GLU A 55 4.94 -8.49 0.90
C GLU A 55 6.26 -7.97 0.32
N THR A 56 6.25 -7.47 -0.91
CA THR A 56 7.43 -6.84 -1.52
C THR A 56 7.75 -5.50 -0.87
N ILE A 57 6.76 -4.63 -0.66
CA ILE A 57 6.94 -3.36 0.07
C ILE A 57 7.54 -3.64 1.44
N ARG A 58 6.94 -4.56 2.21
CA ARG A 58 7.42 -4.98 3.52
C ARG A 58 8.86 -5.47 3.45
N ARG A 59 9.16 -6.47 2.60
CA ARG A 59 10.48 -7.10 2.52
C ARG A 59 11.58 -6.08 2.21
N GLU A 60 11.37 -5.22 1.22
CA GLU A 60 12.40 -4.29 0.76
C GLU A 60 12.57 -3.10 1.71
N THR A 61 11.48 -2.66 2.36
CA THR A 61 11.54 -1.64 3.41
C THR A 61 12.27 -2.21 4.63
N ASP A 62 11.89 -3.39 5.09
CA ASP A 62 12.46 -4.07 6.25
C ASP A 62 13.97 -4.37 6.08
N LYS A 63 14.37 -4.77 4.87
CA LYS A 63 15.78 -4.95 4.50
C LYS A 63 16.57 -3.64 4.67
N LYS A 64 15.97 -2.49 4.35
CA LYS A 64 16.61 -1.17 4.51
C LYS A 64 16.64 -0.75 5.97
N PHE A 65 15.57 -0.96 6.73
CA PHE A 65 15.54 -0.72 8.17
C PHE A 65 16.64 -1.50 8.91
N LYS A 66 16.79 -2.79 8.62
CA LYS A 66 17.84 -3.63 9.22
C LYS A 66 19.26 -3.14 8.93
N LYS A 67 19.50 -2.51 7.77
CA LYS A 67 20.82 -1.95 7.43
C LYS A 67 21.22 -0.78 8.33
N ILE A 68 20.25 -0.04 8.87
CA ILE A 68 20.50 1.10 9.77
C ILE A 68 20.28 0.75 11.25
N GLY A 69 20.24 -0.56 11.56
CA GLY A 69 20.20 -1.07 12.92
C GLY A 69 18.82 -1.14 13.57
N ILE A 70 17.74 -0.91 12.82
CA ILE A 70 16.37 -1.08 13.32
C ILE A 70 16.07 -2.56 13.49
N GLN A 71 15.46 -2.90 14.62
CA GLN A 71 15.10 -4.28 14.97
C GLN A 71 13.59 -4.46 15.00
N ASN A 72 13.12 -5.57 14.43
CA ASN A 72 11.70 -5.90 14.52
C ASN A 72 11.35 -6.43 15.90
N SER A 73 10.19 -6.01 16.38
CA SER A 73 9.54 -6.42 17.61
C SER A 73 8.05 -6.61 17.35
N TYR A 74 7.31 -7.11 18.35
CA TYR A 74 5.85 -7.21 18.25
C TYR A 74 5.23 -6.94 19.61
N PHE A 75 4.41 -5.90 19.68
CA PHE A 75 3.59 -5.58 20.84
C PHE A 75 2.15 -6.08 20.62
N PRO A 76 1.43 -6.51 21.66
CA PRO A 76 0.05 -6.99 21.55
C PRO A 76 -0.93 -5.95 20.97
N ILE A 77 -2.04 -6.43 20.41
CA ILE A 77 -3.07 -5.56 19.80
C ILE A 77 -3.95 -4.83 20.82
N PHE A 78 -4.01 -5.32 22.06
CA PHE A 78 -4.91 -4.80 23.09
C PHE A 78 -4.23 -3.75 23.96
N ILE A 79 -4.87 -2.60 24.10
CA ILE A 79 -4.42 -1.48 24.94
C ILE A 79 -5.45 -1.26 26.06
N PRO A 80 -5.06 -1.40 27.34
CA PRO A 80 -5.93 -1.05 28.46
C PRO A 80 -6.40 0.41 28.41
N GLU A 81 -7.69 0.66 28.70
CA GLU A 81 -8.29 2.00 28.69
C GLU A 81 -7.49 3.02 29.53
N ARG A 82 -6.94 2.61 30.66
CA ARG A 82 -6.11 3.46 31.53
C ARG A 82 -4.88 4.05 30.82
N LEU A 83 -4.29 3.34 29.86
CA LEU A 83 -3.10 3.81 29.14
C LEU A 83 -3.47 4.88 28.10
N LEU A 84 -4.62 4.75 27.45
CA LEU A 84 -5.12 5.78 26.54
C LEU A 84 -5.50 7.06 27.29
N LYS A 85 -6.08 6.95 28.48
CA LYS A 85 -6.39 8.12 29.34
C LYS A 85 -5.12 8.87 29.74
N LYS A 86 -4.06 8.14 30.12
CA LYS A 86 -2.76 8.73 30.45
C LYS A 86 -2.19 9.55 29.29
N GLU A 87 -2.33 9.08 28.05
CA GLU A 87 -1.92 9.83 26.86
C GLU A 87 -2.78 11.09 26.62
N GLN A 88 -4.10 10.99 26.73
CA GLN A 88 -5.02 12.13 26.53
C GLN A 88 -4.75 13.29 27.48
N GLU A 89 -4.35 13.00 28.73
CA GLU A 89 -3.98 14.01 29.71
C GLU A 89 -2.73 14.81 29.28
N HIS A 90 -1.84 14.21 28.48
CA HIS A 90 -0.57 14.80 28.08
C HIS A 90 -0.56 15.31 26.62
N VAL A 91 -1.42 14.78 25.75
CA VAL A 91 -1.52 15.13 24.33
C VAL A 91 -2.89 15.75 24.04
N LYS A 92 -2.93 17.09 24.04
CA LYS A 92 -4.18 17.85 23.77
C LYS A 92 -4.69 17.56 22.35
N GLY A 93 -5.95 17.15 22.25
CA GLY A 93 -6.65 16.93 20.97
C GLY A 93 -6.61 15.49 20.46
N PHE A 94 -6.01 14.55 21.19
CA PHE A 94 -6.03 13.14 20.81
C PHE A 94 -7.37 12.48 21.17
N SER A 95 -8.27 12.35 20.18
CA SER A 95 -9.48 11.54 20.29
C SER A 95 -9.33 10.30 19.41
N PRO A 96 -8.83 9.18 19.95
CA PRO A 96 -8.60 8.01 19.13
C PRO A 96 -9.93 7.40 18.71
N GLU A 97 -10.12 7.20 17.41
CA GLU A 97 -11.25 6.45 16.85
C GLU A 97 -11.06 4.95 17.12
N VAL A 98 -11.17 4.56 18.39
CA VAL A 98 -10.86 3.19 18.84
C VAL A 98 -12.07 2.28 18.82
N ALA A 99 -11.84 1.06 18.34
CA ALA A 99 -12.72 -0.07 18.58
C ALA A 99 -12.43 -0.66 19.98
N TRP A 100 -13.48 -0.99 20.72
CA TRP A 100 -13.38 -1.51 22.08
C TRP A 100 -13.80 -2.97 22.18
N VAL A 101 -12.98 -3.76 22.86
CA VAL A 101 -13.36 -5.07 23.39
C VAL A 101 -13.85 -4.87 24.83
N THR A 102 -15.09 -5.27 25.09
CA THR A 102 -15.74 -5.09 26.39
C THR A 102 -16.19 -6.41 27.02
N HIS A 103 -16.18 -7.50 26.26
CA HIS A 103 -16.58 -8.84 26.69
C HIS A 103 -15.61 -9.89 26.13
N ALA A 104 -15.37 -10.96 26.88
CA ALA A 104 -14.68 -12.16 26.45
C ALA A 104 -15.63 -13.36 26.60
N GLY A 105 -16.09 -13.90 25.47
CA GLY A 105 -17.30 -14.75 25.47
C GLY A 105 -18.47 -13.97 26.06
N ASP A 106 -19.17 -14.56 27.03
CA ASP A 106 -20.29 -13.92 27.72
C ASP A 106 -19.88 -13.10 28.95
N SER A 107 -18.59 -13.08 29.31
CA SER A 107 -18.10 -12.38 30.50
C SER A 107 -17.67 -10.96 30.18
N LYS A 108 -18.26 -9.97 30.88
CA LYS A 108 -17.83 -8.58 30.80
C LYS A 108 -16.43 -8.41 31.39
N LEU A 109 -15.56 -7.69 30.70
CA LEU A 109 -14.21 -7.39 31.18
C LEU A 109 -14.25 -6.35 32.30
N GLU A 110 -13.35 -6.47 33.28
CA GLU A 110 -13.17 -5.49 34.35
C GLU A 110 -12.73 -4.12 33.81
N GLU A 111 -11.84 -4.15 32.82
CA GLU A 111 -11.37 -2.98 32.08
C GLU A 111 -11.60 -3.19 30.58
N ARG A 112 -12.06 -2.15 29.88
CA ARG A 112 -12.22 -2.19 28.44
C ARG A 112 -10.84 -2.19 27.78
N LEU A 113 -10.68 -2.98 26.73
CA LEU A 113 -9.44 -3.04 25.95
C LEU A 113 -9.67 -2.40 24.59
N ALA A 114 -8.92 -1.37 24.25
CA ALA A 114 -8.93 -0.81 22.91
C ALA A 114 -8.14 -1.75 21.98
N ILE A 115 -8.66 -1.96 20.77
CA ILE A 115 -7.88 -2.46 19.65
C ILE A 115 -6.97 -1.31 19.20
N ARG A 116 -5.67 -1.57 19.02
CA ARG A 116 -4.70 -0.51 18.76
C ARG A 116 -5.10 0.37 17.56
N PRO A 117 -5.22 1.70 17.75
CA PRO A 117 -5.25 2.67 16.65
C PRO A 117 -3.81 3.08 16.24
N THR A 118 -2.87 2.86 17.16
CA THR A 118 -1.43 3.08 17.14
C THR A 118 -0.85 2.49 18.45
N SER A 119 0.45 2.21 18.55
CA SER A 119 1.01 1.43 19.68
C SER A 119 1.77 2.24 20.74
N GLU A 120 1.89 3.56 20.62
CA GLU A 120 2.68 4.46 21.48
C GLU A 120 2.41 4.18 22.96
N THR A 121 1.15 4.19 23.39
CA THR A 121 0.80 4.06 24.81
C THR A 121 1.21 2.72 25.42
N LEU A 122 1.01 1.63 24.68
CA LEU A 122 1.41 0.29 25.10
C LEU A 122 2.93 0.13 25.04
N MET A 123 3.56 0.58 23.95
CA MET A 123 5.00 0.47 23.74
C MET A 123 5.76 1.26 24.79
N TYR A 124 5.37 2.51 25.04
CA TYR A 124 6.07 3.40 25.96
C TYR A 124 5.91 3.01 27.42
N GLU A 125 4.75 2.47 27.82
CA GLU A 125 4.58 1.83 29.13
C GLU A 125 5.57 0.67 29.33
N VAL A 126 5.83 -0.12 28.28
CA VAL A 126 6.76 -1.25 28.36
C VAL A 126 8.22 -0.79 28.27
N ILE A 127 8.55 0.07 27.31
CA ILE A 127 9.90 0.56 26.99
C ILE A 127 10.49 1.39 28.14
N SER A 128 9.67 2.10 28.92
CA SER A 128 10.11 2.81 30.13
C SER A 128 10.83 1.90 31.14
N ARG A 129 10.61 0.57 31.05
CA ARG A 129 11.28 -0.44 31.88
C ARG A 129 12.61 -0.91 31.32
N TRP A 130 12.81 -0.78 30.01
CA TRP A 130 14.00 -1.24 29.29
C TRP A 130 15.10 -0.18 29.30
N VAL A 131 14.73 1.09 29.14
CA VAL A 131 15.68 2.21 29.10
C VAL A 131 16.03 2.66 30.52
N ARG A 132 17.31 2.57 30.89
CA ARG A 132 17.82 2.96 32.22
C ARG A 132 19.09 3.81 32.16
N SER A 133 19.94 3.58 31.18
CA SER A 133 21.23 4.26 30.98
C SER A 133 21.39 4.70 29.54
N TRP A 134 22.26 5.68 29.29
CA TRP A 134 22.69 6.06 27.93
C TRP A 134 23.21 4.88 27.09
N ARG A 135 23.63 3.77 27.73
CA ARG A 135 24.07 2.54 27.06
C ARG A 135 22.94 1.75 26.41
N ASP A 136 21.71 1.97 26.84
CA ASP A 136 20.52 1.33 26.27
C ASP A 136 20.01 2.08 25.02
N LEU A 137 20.66 3.20 24.68
CA LEU A 137 20.31 4.07 23.56
C LEU A 137 21.44 4.08 22.50
N PRO A 138 21.10 4.20 21.20
CA PRO A 138 19.75 4.32 20.67
C PRO A 138 18.98 2.99 20.68
N LEU A 139 17.72 3.03 21.08
CA LEU A 139 16.80 1.90 20.95
C LEU A 139 15.97 2.10 19.70
N LYS A 140 16.12 1.23 18.69
CA LYS A 140 15.45 1.37 17.39
C LYS A 140 14.55 0.17 17.09
N LEU A 141 13.25 0.35 17.25
CA LEU A 141 12.26 -0.72 17.09
C LEU A 141 11.34 -0.45 15.91
N ASN A 142 10.91 -1.54 15.28
CA ASN A 142 9.87 -1.55 14.27
C ASN A 142 8.91 -2.71 14.55
N GLN A 143 7.66 -2.60 14.16
CA GLN A 143 6.77 -3.75 14.04
C GLN A 143 5.94 -3.66 12.77
N TRP A 144 5.68 -4.81 12.16
CA TRP A 144 4.77 -4.95 11.02
C TRP A 144 3.48 -5.59 11.52
N ASN A 145 2.35 -4.90 11.39
CA ASN A 145 1.09 -5.28 12.01
C ASN A 145 -0.11 -4.67 11.28
N ASN A 146 -1.30 -5.02 11.76
CA ASN A 146 -2.53 -4.30 11.47
C ASN A 146 -2.84 -3.27 12.57
N VAL A 147 -3.66 -2.30 12.19
CA VAL A 147 -4.19 -1.22 13.03
C VAL A 147 -5.68 -1.08 12.73
N VAL A 148 -6.47 -0.75 13.74
CA VAL A 148 -7.89 -0.43 13.58
C VAL A 148 -8.16 1.01 13.98
N ARG A 149 -8.60 1.82 13.01
CA ARG A 149 -9.09 3.19 13.21
C ARG A 149 -10.53 3.25 12.71
N TRP A 150 -11.47 3.42 13.62
CA TRP A 150 -12.90 3.35 13.33
C TRP A 150 -13.44 4.66 12.71
N GLU A 151 -12.87 5.02 11.57
CA GLU A 151 -13.21 6.22 10.81
C GLU A 151 -14.67 6.18 10.32
N PHE A 152 -15.34 7.32 10.46
CA PHE A 152 -16.75 7.51 10.14
C PHE A 152 -16.95 8.05 8.72
N ARG A 153 -15.92 8.63 8.12
CA ARG A 153 -15.93 9.02 6.70
C ARG A 153 -16.07 7.79 5.79
N HIS A 154 -16.54 8.04 4.57
CA HIS A 154 -16.68 7.00 3.56
C HIS A 154 -15.35 6.25 3.33
N PRO A 155 -15.31 4.92 3.50
CA PRO A 155 -14.10 4.14 3.26
C PRO A 155 -13.85 3.96 1.77
N THR A 156 -12.58 3.99 1.38
CA THR A 156 -12.13 3.73 0.00
C THR A 156 -11.03 2.67 0.07
N PRO A 157 -11.18 1.51 -0.58
CA PRO A 157 -10.22 0.41 -0.49
C PRO A 157 -8.76 0.87 -0.64
N LEU A 158 -7.89 0.42 0.27
CA LEU A 158 -6.46 0.80 0.39
C LEU A 158 -6.22 2.26 0.79
N LEU A 159 -6.90 3.24 0.20
CA LEU A 159 -6.69 4.67 0.48
C LEU A 159 -7.16 5.06 1.89
N ARG A 160 -8.30 4.52 2.31
CA ARG A 160 -8.92 4.76 3.61
C ARG A 160 -9.74 3.54 4.04
N SER A 161 -9.16 2.71 4.89
CA SER A 161 -9.81 1.52 5.46
C SER A 161 -9.82 1.61 6.98
N ARG A 162 -10.79 0.95 7.63
CA ARG A 162 -10.88 0.89 9.09
C ARG A 162 -9.82 -0.01 9.68
N GLU A 163 -9.57 -1.14 9.03
CA GLU A 163 -8.41 -1.99 9.27
C GLU A 163 -7.45 -1.85 8.10
N PHE A 164 -6.17 -1.66 8.38
CA PHE A 164 -5.12 -1.63 7.37
C PHE A 164 -3.80 -2.17 7.91
N LEU A 165 -2.92 -2.57 6.99
CA LEU A 165 -1.59 -3.07 7.33
C LEU A 165 -0.58 -1.94 7.19
N TRP A 166 0.39 -1.93 8.11
CA TRP A 166 1.45 -0.95 8.11
C TRP A 166 2.70 -1.49 8.79
N ASN A 167 3.73 -0.67 8.81
CA ASN A 167 4.69 -0.71 9.90
C ASN A 167 4.45 0.48 10.84
N GLU A 168 4.93 0.35 12.06
CA GLU A 168 5.18 1.49 12.94
C GLU A 168 6.57 1.34 13.55
N GLY A 169 7.42 2.32 13.25
CA GLY A 169 8.75 2.45 13.84
C GLY A 169 8.72 3.37 15.04
N HIS A 170 9.42 2.98 16.10
CA HIS A 170 9.57 3.77 17.32
C HIS A 170 11.03 3.74 17.74
N THR A 171 11.65 4.91 17.82
CA THR A 171 13.07 5.03 18.12
C THR A 171 13.29 6.00 19.27
N LEU A 172 14.31 5.71 20.08
CA LEU A 172 14.65 6.48 21.26
C LEU A 172 16.15 6.78 21.25
N PHE A 173 16.50 8.03 21.55
CA PHE A 173 17.84 8.58 21.47
C PHE A 173 18.21 9.34 22.74
N ALA A 174 19.52 9.51 22.96
CA ALA A 174 20.03 10.26 24.10
C ALA A 174 19.96 11.77 23.84
N THR A 175 20.10 12.21 22.58
CA THR A 175 20.08 13.64 22.21
C THR A 175 19.12 13.95 21.06
N GLU A 176 18.72 15.22 20.95
CA GLU A 176 17.87 15.71 19.86
C GLU A 176 18.57 15.59 18.50
N GLU A 177 19.89 15.83 18.47
CA GLU A 177 20.68 15.76 17.24
C GLU A 177 20.69 14.34 16.66
N GLU A 178 20.84 13.32 17.51
CA GLU A 178 20.76 11.91 17.10
C GLU A 178 19.35 11.56 16.58
N ALA A 179 18.31 12.03 17.27
CA ALA A 179 16.93 11.82 16.84
C ALA A 179 16.63 12.50 15.50
N MET A 180 17.10 13.74 15.30
CA MET A 180 16.89 14.48 14.06
C MET A 180 17.72 13.94 12.89
N ALA A 181 18.88 13.35 13.14
CA ALA A 181 19.68 12.70 12.11
C ALA A 181 18.94 11.51 11.46
N GLU A 182 18.13 10.76 12.24
CA GLU A 182 17.37 9.62 11.72
C GLU A 182 16.28 10.02 10.70
N ARG A 183 15.74 11.25 10.80
CA ARG A 183 14.70 11.76 9.90
C ARG A 183 15.06 11.54 8.44
N ASP A 184 16.26 11.97 8.06
CA ASP A 184 16.67 11.95 6.65
C ASP A 184 16.95 10.52 6.18
N GLU A 185 17.43 9.64 7.06
CA GLU A 185 17.60 8.21 6.76
C GLU A 185 16.26 7.52 6.48
N ILE A 186 15.26 7.72 7.35
CA ILE A 186 13.94 7.11 7.20
C ILE A 186 13.22 7.64 5.97
N LEU A 187 13.19 8.97 5.78
CA LEU A 187 12.55 9.57 4.61
C LEU A 187 13.24 9.13 3.31
N ALA A 188 14.56 8.96 3.29
CA ALA A 188 15.27 8.41 2.14
C ALA A 188 14.88 6.96 1.85
N ILE A 189 14.72 6.12 2.89
CA ILE A 189 14.23 4.75 2.74
C ILE A 189 12.84 4.75 2.10
N TYR A 190 11.91 5.54 2.63
CA TYR A 190 10.55 5.63 2.09
C TYR A 190 10.52 6.18 0.68
N ARG A 191 11.32 7.20 0.36
CA ARG A 191 11.47 7.68 -1.01
C ARG A 191 11.97 6.60 -1.95
N THR A 192 12.93 5.76 -1.54
CA THR A 192 13.34 4.64 -2.40
C THR A 192 12.16 3.70 -2.67
N ILE A 193 11.35 3.40 -1.66
CA ILE A 193 10.21 2.48 -1.81
C ILE A 193 9.16 3.11 -2.72
N THR A 194 8.75 4.34 -2.47
CA THR A 194 7.74 5.02 -3.29
C THR A 194 8.24 5.28 -4.71
N GLU A 195 9.41 5.90 -4.88
CA GLU A 195 9.92 6.31 -6.20
C GLU A 195 10.45 5.15 -7.03
N GLU A 196 11.24 4.23 -6.44
CA GLU A 196 11.89 3.19 -7.24
C GLU A 196 11.09 1.89 -7.35
N TYR A 197 10.33 1.51 -6.31
CA TYR A 197 9.53 0.27 -6.33
C TYR A 197 8.11 0.53 -6.84
N LEU A 198 7.49 1.61 -6.39
CA LEU A 198 6.10 1.94 -6.73
C LEU A 198 5.99 2.94 -7.90
N ALA A 199 7.11 3.49 -8.38
CA ALA A 199 7.12 4.54 -9.40
C ALA A 199 6.24 5.75 -9.02
N LEU A 200 6.18 6.07 -7.73
CA LEU A 200 5.39 7.16 -7.16
C LEU A 200 6.32 8.31 -6.74
N PRO A 201 6.48 9.35 -7.57
CA PRO A 201 7.15 10.57 -7.13
C PRO A 201 6.32 11.25 -6.04
N GLY A 202 7.01 11.83 -5.05
CA GLY A 202 6.37 12.55 -3.95
C GLY A 202 7.10 13.83 -3.58
N LEU A 203 6.39 14.72 -2.91
CA LEU A 203 6.91 15.95 -2.34
C LEU A 203 7.24 15.73 -0.87
N VAL A 204 8.52 15.81 -0.52
CA VAL A 204 8.91 15.79 0.89
C VAL A 204 8.70 17.17 1.49
N GLY A 205 7.95 17.24 2.59
CA GLY A 205 7.64 18.50 3.24
C GLY A 205 7.46 18.36 4.75
N LYS A 206 7.60 19.48 5.46
CA LYS A 206 7.21 19.61 6.87
C LYS A 206 5.73 20.00 6.91
N LYS A 207 4.92 19.28 7.70
CA LYS A 207 3.52 19.65 7.98
C LYS A 207 3.46 20.99 8.72
N THR A 208 2.36 21.71 8.54
CA THR A 208 2.06 22.90 9.34
C THR A 208 1.78 22.51 10.80
N GLU A 209 1.80 23.48 11.71
CA GLU A 209 1.47 23.21 13.12
C GLU A 209 0.05 22.66 13.32
N ALA A 210 -0.89 22.96 12.41
CA ALA A 210 -2.25 22.45 12.47
C ALA A 210 -2.39 21.01 11.95
N GLU A 211 -1.50 20.58 11.05
CA GLU A 211 -1.56 19.28 10.37
C GLU A 211 -0.50 18.28 10.87
N LYS A 212 0.38 18.69 11.79
CA LYS A 212 1.34 17.78 12.41
C LYS A 212 0.62 16.80 13.33
N PHE A 213 1.27 15.66 13.60
CA PHE A 213 0.78 14.73 14.61
C PHE A 213 0.71 15.42 15.97
N ALA A 214 -0.41 15.27 16.68
CA ALA A 214 -0.68 16.00 17.92
C ALA A 214 0.39 15.77 19.01
N GLY A 215 0.98 14.57 19.04
CA GLY A 215 2.07 14.23 19.95
C GLY A 215 3.46 14.72 19.51
N ALA A 216 3.60 15.21 18.28
CA ALA A 216 4.89 15.54 17.68
C ALA A 216 5.30 17.01 17.84
N THR A 217 6.61 17.24 17.94
CA THR A 217 7.19 18.58 17.81
C THR A 217 7.16 19.02 16.34
N ALA A 218 7.46 18.11 15.41
CA ALA A 218 7.38 18.31 13.98
C ALA A 218 6.96 17.02 13.26
N SER A 219 6.26 17.14 12.14
CA SER A 219 5.93 16.01 11.26
C SER A 219 6.40 16.30 9.85
N TYR A 220 6.95 15.29 9.21
CA TYR A 220 7.45 15.28 7.85
C TYR A 220 6.75 14.17 7.08
N THR A 221 6.53 14.38 5.80
CA THR A 221 5.65 13.55 4.98
C THR A 221 6.16 13.54 3.56
N ILE A 222 5.91 12.44 2.84
CA ILE A 222 5.96 12.38 1.39
C ILE A 222 4.52 12.54 0.89
N GLU A 223 4.23 13.67 0.26
CA GLU A 223 2.90 13.94 -0.32
C GLU A 223 2.83 13.51 -1.78
N HIS A 224 1.73 12.84 -2.14
CA HIS A 224 1.42 12.44 -3.51
C HIS A 224 0.25 13.27 -4.07
N LEU A 225 0.27 13.51 -5.38
CA LEU A 225 -0.84 14.11 -6.10
C LEU A 225 -1.60 13.03 -6.84
N MET A 226 -2.89 12.91 -6.54
CA MET A 226 -3.78 11.94 -7.16
C MET A 226 -4.30 12.45 -8.51
N PRO A 227 -4.69 11.56 -9.45
CA PRO A 227 -5.19 11.97 -10.75
C PRO A 227 -6.48 12.82 -10.73
N ASP A 228 -7.25 12.77 -9.63
CA ASP A 228 -8.43 13.60 -9.41
C ASP A 228 -8.09 15.00 -8.86
N GLY A 229 -6.80 15.36 -8.85
CA GLY A 229 -6.30 16.66 -8.39
C GLY A 229 -6.15 16.76 -6.87
N LYS A 230 -6.50 15.73 -6.10
CA LYS A 230 -6.41 15.76 -4.63
C LYS A 230 -5.02 15.36 -4.15
N ALA A 231 -4.53 15.99 -3.10
CA ALA A 231 -3.33 15.54 -2.40
C ALA A 231 -3.66 14.36 -1.47
N ILE A 232 -2.72 13.43 -1.34
CA ILE A 232 -2.79 12.35 -0.37
C ILE A 232 -1.44 12.16 0.31
N GLN A 233 -1.49 12.06 1.65
CA GLN A 233 -0.31 11.77 2.46
C GLN A 233 0.12 10.31 2.24
N GLY A 234 1.40 10.16 1.85
CA GLY A 234 2.11 8.90 1.82
C GLY A 234 2.84 8.60 3.14
N PRO A 235 4.05 8.01 3.10
CA PRO A 235 4.81 7.70 4.31
C PRO A 235 5.23 8.95 5.09
N ASP A 236 5.28 8.83 6.41
CA ASP A 236 5.55 9.94 7.33
C ASP A 236 6.65 9.63 8.35
N PHE A 237 7.16 10.72 8.92
CA PHE A 237 8.10 10.73 10.03
C PHE A 237 7.71 11.83 11.00
N HIS A 238 7.58 11.50 12.27
CA HIS A 238 7.30 12.41 13.35
C HIS A 238 8.52 12.50 14.26
N SER A 239 8.99 13.72 14.49
CA SER A 239 9.87 13.99 15.63
C SER A 239 8.97 14.24 16.82
N ASP A 240 8.97 13.33 17.77
CA ASP A 240 8.11 13.39 18.95
C ASP A 240 8.75 14.22 20.09
N GLY A 241 10.03 14.55 19.92
CA GLY A 241 10.82 15.24 20.92
C GLY A 241 10.83 14.44 22.22
N GLN A 242 10.42 15.08 23.30
CA GLN A 242 10.31 14.46 24.63
C GLN A 242 8.87 14.40 25.14
N ASN A 243 7.86 14.59 24.27
CA ASN A 243 6.47 14.67 24.70
C ASN A 243 6.00 13.35 25.34
N PHE A 244 6.20 12.24 24.63
CA PHE A 244 5.85 10.92 25.14
C PHE A 244 6.77 10.43 26.26
N SER A 245 8.07 10.74 26.20
CA SER A 245 9.01 10.30 27.23
C SER A 245 8.71 10.97 28.57
N LYS A 246 8.25 12.22 28.57
CA LYS A 246 7.72 12.88 29.76
C LYS A 246 6.43 12.24 30.27
N ALA A 247 5.48 11.95 29.38
CA ALA A 247 4.20 11.34 29.75
C ALA A 247 4.36 9.91 30.32
N PHE A 248 5.28 9.12 29.78
CA PHE A 248 5.52 7.71 30.16
C PHE A 248 6.76 7.52 31.05
N GLU A 249 7.36 8.60 31.53
CA GLU A 249 8.57 8.60 32.38
C GLU A 249 9.75 7.79 31.80
N ILE A 250 9.90 7.81 30.47
CA ILE A 250 11.02 7.15 29.78
C ILE A 250 12.28 7.97 29.99
N THR A 251 13.03 7.59 31.02
CA THR A 251 14.20 8.33 31.50
C THR A 251 15.43 7.45 31.55
N PHE A 252 16.60 8.05 31.36
CA PHE A 252 17.89 7.38 31.43
C PHE A 252 18.90 8.21 32.21
N VAL A 253 19.92 7.55 32.76
CA VAL A 253 21.09 8.21 33.33
C VAL A 253 22.11 8.46 32.23
N ASP A 254 22.46 9.73 32.00
CA ASP A 254 23.42 10.15 30.98
C ASP A 254 24.89 9.88 31.41
N ARG A 255 25.84 10.29 30.57
CA ARG A 255 27.28 10.09 30.83
C ARG A 255 27.80 10.92 32.02
N LYS A 256 27.08 11.96 32.44
CA LYS A 256 27.41 12.80 33.60
C LYS A 256 26.74 12.29 34.88
N GLY A 257 25.91 11.26 34.79
CA GLY A 257 25.15 10.73 35.93
C GLY A 257 23.82 11.46 36.17
N GLU A 258 23.38 12.31 35.24
CA GLU A 258 22.14 13.07 35.37
C GLU A 258 20.97 12.32 34.73
N LYS A 259 19.78 12.46 35.33
CA LYS A 259 18.55 11.86 34.81
C LYS A 259 18.01 12.71 33.65
N GLN A 260 17.89 12.13 32.47
CA GLN A 260 17.39 12.77 31.25
C GLN A 260 16.17 12.03 30.71
N PHE A 261 15.34 12.73 29.92
CA PHE A 261 14.26 12.13 29.14
C PHE A 261 14.76 11.76 27.74
N ALA A 262 14.34 10.58 27.25
CA ALA A 262 14.71 10.13 25.91
C ALA A 262 14.06 11.01 24.82
N TRP A 263 14.79 11.23 23.74
CA TRP A 263 14.27 11.84 22.51
C TRP A 263 13.68 10.77 21.62
N GLN A 264 12.52 11.01 21.02
CA GLN A 264 11.76 9.98 20.33
C GLN A 264 11.37 10.38 18.91
N ASN A 265 11.30 9.39 18.03
CA ASN A 265 10.66 9.52 16.73
C ASN A 265 9.69 8.37 16.48
N THR A 266 8.70 8.64 15.64
CA THR A 266 7.79 7.65 15.06
C THR A 266 7.70 7.80 13.55
N TRP A 267 7.43 6.72 12.84
CA TRP A 267 7.33 6.75 11.37
C TRP A 267 6.60 5.53 10.82
N ALA A 268 5.90 5.70 9.69
CA ALA A 268 5.10 4.63 9.10
C ALA A 268 5.00 4.69 7.57
N ILE A 269 4.87 3.50 6.96
CA ILE A 269 4.34 3.25 5.63
C ILE A 269 3.20 2.23 5.75
N SER A 270 2.13 2.42 4.97
CA SER A 270 0.95 1.55 5.02
C SER A 270 0.56 1.02 3.64
N THR A 271 -0.41 0.11 3.62
CA THR A 271 -1.03 -0.38 2.37
C THR A 271 -1.70 0.71 1.53
N ARG A 272 -1.83 1.93 2.05
CA ARG A 272 -2.25 3.11 1.26
C ARG A 272 -1.40 3.29 0.01
N GLU A 273 -0.09 3.04 0.10
CA GLU A 273 0.82 3.20 -1.04
C GLU A 273 0.46 2.30 -2.22
N ILE A 274 -0.14 1.13 -1.96
CA ILE A 274 -0.69 0.29 -3.02
C ILE A 274 -1.84 1.01 -3.69
N GLY A 275 -2.77 1.59 -2.93
CA GLY A 275 -3.89 2.33 -3.48
C GLY A 275 -3.46 3.56 -4.30
N VAL A 276 -2.48 4.32 -3.81
CA VAL A 276 -1.90 5.46 -4.54
C VAL A 276 -1.27 4.97 -5.85
N MET A 277 -0.46 3.90 -5.80
CA MET A 277 0.15 3.28 -6.98
C MET A 277 -0.90 2.87 -8.03
N LEU A 278 -1.97 2.23 -7.59
CA LEU A 278 -3.06 1.79 -8.47
C LEU A 278 -3.76 2.99 -9.12
N ALA A 279 -4.09 4.00 -8.31
CA ALA A 279 -4.72 5.22 -8.78
C ALA A 279 -3.82 5.95 -9.78
N THR A 280 -2.53 6.05 -9.53
CA THR A 280 -1.58 6.74 -10.43
C THR A 280 -1.44 5.99 -11.77
N HIS A 281 -1.15 4.69 -11.73
CA HIS A 281 -0.66 3.98 -12.91
C HIS A 281 -1.74 3.29 -13.74
N SER A 282 -2.82 2.82 -13.12
CA SER A 282 -3.87 2.06 -13.84
C SER A 282 -4.64 2.96 -14.82
N ASP A 283 -5.22 2.33 -15.84
CA ASP A 283 -5.97 3.00 -16.92
C ASP A 283 -7.36 2.37 -17.13
N ASP A 284 -8.09 2.83 -18.15
CA ASP A 284 -9.42 2.30 -18.50
C ASP A 284 -9.38 0.86 -19.03
N LYS A 285 -8.18 0.33 -19.33
CA LYS A 285 -8.00 -1.08 -19.67
C LYS A 285 -7.84 -1.93 -18.40
N GLY A 286 -7.42 -1.35 -17.29
CA GLY A 286 -7.40 -1.97 -15.97
C GLY A 286 -6.07 -1.79 -15.25
N LEU A 287 -5.71 -2.81 -14.48
CA LEU A 287 -4.57 -2.80 -13.58
C LEU A 287 -3.24 -2.58 -14.31
N ILE A 288 -2.45 -1.62 -13.82
CA ILE A 288 -1.04 -1.44 -14.19
C ILE A 288 -0.21 -1.42 -12.90
N VAL A 289 0.76 -2.33 -12.80
CA VAL A 289 1.64 -2.48 -11.64
C VAL A 289 3.09 -2.32 -12.06
N PRO A 290 3.92 -1.55 -11.34
CA PRO A 290 5.34 -1.46 -11.60
C PRO A 290 6.03 -2.84 -11.53
N PRO A 291 6.95 -3.18 -12.46
CA PRO A 291 7.54 -4.51 -12.52
C PRO A 291 8.24 -4.97 -11.23
N ARG A 292 8.74 -4.04 -10.40
CA ARG A 292 9.44 -4.40 -9.14
C ARG A 292 8.51 -4.96 -8.07
N VAL A 293 7.20 -4.75 -8.18
CA VAL A 293 6.20 -5.20 -7.21
C VAL A 293 5.11 -6.09 -7.84
N ALA A 294 5.18 -6.34 -9.14
CA ALA A 294 4.28 -7.25 -9.84
C ALA A 294 4.55 -8.71 -9.44
N LEU A 295 3.48 -9.47 -9.13
CA LEU A 295 3.57 -10.89 -8.81
C LEU A 295 4.25 -11.68 -9.93
N PHE A 296 3.75 -11.50 -11.16
CA PHE A 296 4.36 -12.01 -12.38
C PHE A 296 4.68 -10.85 -13.30
N GLN A 297 5.95 -10.69 -13.65
CA GLN A 297 6.42 -9.68 -14.59
C GLN A 297 6.13 -10.08 -16.04
N VAL A 298 6.12 -11.39 -16.32
CA VAL A 298 5.83 -11.95 -17.64
C VAL A 298 4.76 -13.05 -17.52
N VAL A 299 3.77 -13.01 -18.40
CA VAL A 299 2.80 -14.10 -18.58
C VAL A 299 2.95 -14.65 -20.00
N ILE A 300 3.23 -15.94 -20.11
CA ILE A 300 3.31 -16.68 -21.37
C ILE A 300 1.94 -17.29 -21.65
N VAL A 301 1.38 -16.94 -22.81
CA VAL A 301 0.09 -17.44 -23.30
C VAL A 301 0.36 -18.26 -24.57
N PRO A 302 0.39 -19.60 -24.47
CA PRO A 302 0.56 -20.46 -25.63
C PRO A 302 -0.71 -20.42 -26.49
N ILE A 303 -0.53 -20.26 -27.80
CA ILE A 303 -1.60 -20.31 -28.80
C ILE A 303 -1.32 -21.53 -29.68
N PHE A 304 -2.25 -22.48 -29.67
CA PHE A 304 -2.12 -23.73 -30.42
C PHE A 304 -3.49 -24.23 -30.87
N ASP A 305 -3.47 -25.01 -31.95
CA ASP A 305 -4.51 -25.97 -32.30
C ASP A 305 -4.16 -27.35 -31.72
N GLU A 306 -5.01 -28.35 -31.95
CA GLU A 306 -4.79 -29.72 -31.45
C GLU A 306 -3.47 -30.32 -31.94
N GLU A 307 -3.09 -30.11 -33.21
CA GLU A 307 -1.89 -30.69 -33.82
C GLU A 307 -0.60 -30.03 -33.32
N SER A 308 -0.63 -28.73 -33.03
CA SER A 308 0.54 -27.96 -32.61
C SER A 308 0.73 -27.88 -31.09
N ARG A 309 -0.25 -28.32 -30.29
CA ARG A 309 -0.27 -28.20 -28.82
C ARG A 309 1.01 -28.64 -28.14
N GLU A 310 1.43 -29.89 -28.36
CA GLU A 310 2.62 -30.44 -27.68
C GLU A 310 3.88 -29.63 -28.02
N ARG A 311 4.03 -29.27 -29.30
CA ARG A 311 5.18 -28.49 -29.78
C ARG A 311 5.19 -27.09 -29.17
N VAL A 312 4.05 -26.41 -29.12
CA VAL A 312 3.93 -25.05 -28.57
C VAL A 312 4.18 -25.04 -27.07
N LEU A 313 3.55 -25.96 -26.32
CA LEU A 313 3.74 -26.07 -24.87
C LEU A 313 5.20 -26.37 -24.50
N LYS A 314 5.85 -27.28 -25.24
CA LYS A 314 7.27 -27.57 -25.06
C LYS A 314 8.17 -26.35 -25.28
N GLN A 315 7.84 -25.47 -26.21
CA GLN A 315 8.59 -24.22 -26.44
C GLN A 315 8.25 -23.15 -25.38
N ALA A 316 6.99 -23.06 -24.96
CA ALA A 316 6.56 -22.16 -23.90
C ALA A 316 7.25 -22.49 -22.56
N GLU A 317 7.36 -23.77 -22.22
CA GLU A 317 8.10 -24.27 -21.06
C GLU A 317 9.60 -23.93 -21.13
N LYS A 318 10.24 -24.15 -22.29
CA LYS A 318 11.64 -23.74 -22.49
C LYS A 318 11.82 -22.23 -22.34
N LEU A 319 10.89 -21.43 -22.84
CA LEU A 319 10.90 -19.99 -22.70
C LEU A 319 10.70 -19.57 -21.24
N ARG A 320 9.77 -20.21 -20.52
CA ARG A 320 9.52 -20.00 -19.09
C ARG A 320 10.81 -20.22 -18.31
N ALA A 321 11.42 -21.40 -18.45
CA ALA A 321 12.65 -21.76 -17.73
C ALA A 321 13.79 -20.77 -17.95
N ARG A 322 13.97 -20.28 -19.20
CA ARG A 322 14.99 -19.27 -19.52
C ARG A 322 14.70 -17.92 -18.88
N LEU A 323 13.44 -17.51 -18.81
CA LEU A 323 13.05 -16.19 -18.27
C LEU A 323 13.06 -16.19 -16.73
N GLU A 324 12.66 -17.31 -16.09
CA GLU A 324 12.64 -17.49 -14.63
C GLU A 324 14.01 -17.25 -13.96
N GLU A 325 15.10 -17.33 -14.71
CA GLU A 325 16.45 -16.98 -14.21
C GLU A 325 16.57 -15.50 -13.78
N THR A 326 15.74 -14.60 -14.32
CA THR A 326 15.88 -13.15 -14.13
C THR A 326 14.58 -12.41 -13.82
N THR A 327 13.42 -13.03 -13.99
CA THR A 327 12.10 -12.38 -13.85
C THR A 327 11.06 -13.38 -13.33
N SER A 328 9.99 -12.89 -12.69
CA SER A 328 8.86 -13.76 -12.33
C SER A 328 7.99 -14.04 -13.56
N VAL A 329 7.79 -15.31 -13.87
CA VAL A 329 7.07 -15.76 -15.07
C VAL A 329 5.92 -16.66 -14.67
N LYS A 330 4.79 -16.50 -15.37
CA LYS A 330 3.67 -17.43 -15.32
C LYS A 330 3.46 -18.02 -16.72
N LEU A 331 3.32 -19.33 -16.82
CA LEU A 331 2.78 -19.98 -18.02
C LEU A 331 1.29 -20.24 -17.78
N ASP A 332 0.43 -19.73 -18.66
CA ASP A 332 -1.00 -19.98 -18.60
C ASP A 332 -1.41 -20.86 -19.77
N ASP A 333 -1.45 -22.18 -19.56
CA ASP A 333 -1.71 -23.20 -20.57
C ASP A 333 -3.16 -23.73 -20.56
N ARG A 334 -4.06 -23.02 -19.89
CA ARG A 334 -5.48 -23.37 -19.80
C ARG A 334 -6.13 -23.29 -21.18
N ASP A 335 -6.79 -24.38 -21.57
CA ASP A 335 -7.30 -24.61 -22.92
C ASP A 335 -8.78 -24.25 -23.12
N HIS A 336 -9.51 -23.99 -22.04
CA HIS A 336 -10.90 -23.52 -22.07
C HIS A 336 -11.04 -22.01 -22.31
N LEU A 337 -9.93 -21.26 -22.37
CA LEU A 337 -9.90 -19.81 -22.59
C LEU A 337 -9.37 -19.49 -23.98
N THR A 338 -10.16 -18.77 -24.79
CA THR A 338 -9.73 -18.35 -26.13
C THR A 338 -8.60 -17.30 -26.05
N PRO A 339 -7.59 -17.34 -26.94
CA PRO A 339 -6.47 -16.38 -26.92
C PRO A 339 -6.86 -14.90 -27.02
N GLY A 340 -8.00 -14.61 -27.65
CA GLY A 340 -8.56 -13.25 -27.81
C GLY A 340 -9.21 -12.68 -26.55
N ARG A 341 -9.54 -13.53 -25.56
CA ARG A 341 -9.79 -13.09 -24.19
C ARG A 341 -8.45 -12.74 -23.55
N THR A 342 -8.03 -11.51 -23.84
CA THR A 342 -6.70 -10.94 -23.54
C THR A 342 -6.23 -11.22 -22.11
N GLY A 343 -4.90 -11.16 -21.89
CA GLY A 343 -4.19 -11.44 -20.62
C GLY A 343 -4.67 -10.75 -19.34
N LYS A 344 -5.74 -9.94 -19.42
CA LYS A 344 -6.54 -9.41 -18.32
C LYS A 344 -7.29 -10.50 -17.53
N GLU A 345 -7.77 -11.56 -18.16
CA GLU A 345 -8.49 -12.68 -17.48
C GLU A 345 -7.54 -13.62 -16.74
N ARG A 346 -6.32 -13.71 -17.25
CA ARG A 346 -5.36 -14.73 -16.86
C ARG A 346 -4.73 -14.51 -15.49
N GLN A 347 -4.66 -13.27 -15.02
CA GLN A 347 -4.28 -12.96 -13.62
C GLN A 347 -5.46 -13.12 -12.64
N ARG A 348 -6.71 -13.26 -13.14
CA ARG A 348 -7.98 -13.19 -12.39
C ARG A 348 -8.64 -14.52 -12.05
N GLU A 349 -8.02 -15.67 -12.26
CA GLU A 349 -8.64 -16.95 -11.87
C GLU A 349 -7.74 -17.78 -10.95
N GLU A 350 -6.44 -17.47 -10.93
CA GLU A 350 -5.48 -18.12 -10.03
C GLU A 350 -5.50 -17.59 -8.60
N ALA A 351 -6.00 -16.37 -8.35
CA ALA A 351 -6.17 -15.89 -6.99
C ALA A 351 -7.45 -16.46 -6.32
N ALA A 352 -8.25 -17.27 -7.02
CA ALA A 352 -9.53 -17.83 -6.55
C ALA A 352 -9.49 -19.33 -6.19
N GLY A 353 -8.42 -20.07 -6.53
CA GLY A 353 -8.26 -21.47 -6.12
C GLY A 353 -9.40 -22.42 -6.51
N GLN A 354 -10.08 -22.19 -7.65
CA GLN A 354 -11.11 -23.10 -8.13
C GLN A 354 -10.59 -23.95 -9.29
N ASP A 355 -10.24 -25.19 -8.97
CA ASP A 355 -10.08 -26.27 -9.93
C ASP A 355 -11.48 -26.69 -10.41
N GLY A 356 -11.87 -26.20 -11.58
CA GLY A 356 -13.21 -26.34 -12.15
C GLY A 356 -13.31 -27.46 -13.18
N ASN A 357 -13.93 -28.55 -12.76
CA ASN A 357 -14.26 -29.78 -13.47
C ASN A 357 -14.76 -29.61 -14.93
N ARG A 358 -14.33 -30.52 -15.81
CA ARG A 358 -14.69 -30.58 -17.25
C ARG A 358 -16.20 -30.72 -17.46
N GLY A 359 -16.76 -29.80 -18.24
CA GLY A 359 -18.08 -29.95 -18.86
C GLY A 359 -17.98 -29.60 -20.35
N GLU A 360 -18.11 -30.61 -21.21
CA GLU A 360 -18.18 -30.46 -22.66
C GLU A 360 -19.34 -29.54 -23.06
N ARG A 361 -19.07 -28.47 -23.81
CA ARG A 361 -20.07 -27.82 -24.66
C ARG A 361 -19.46 -27.42 -26.01
N GLY A 362 -20.15 -27.87 -27.06
CA GLY A 362 -19.73 -27.81 -28.46
C GLY A 362 -19.56 -26.40 -29.00
N GLY A 363 -18.57 -26.26 -29.89
CA GLY A 363 -18.23 -25.02 -30.56
C GLY A 363 -19.07 -24.78 -31.82
N GLU A 364 -19.51 -23.54 -32.00
CA GLU A 364 -19.83 -22.99 -33.31
C GLU A 364 -18.55 -22.41 -33.93
N ARG A 365 -18.29 -22.81 -35.18
CA ARG A 365 -17.15 -22.40 -36.00
C ARG A 365 -17.39 -21.02 -36.60
N ALA A 366 -16.36 -20.17 -36.61
CA ALA A 366 -16.24 -19.08 -37.56
C ALA A 366 -15.10 -19.42 -38.54
N GLU A 367 -15.44 -19.56 -39.83
CA GLU A 367 -14.49 -19.70 -40.94
C GLU A 367 -13.87 -18.35 -41.31
N GLY A 368 -12.60 -18.37 -41.72
CA GLY A 368 -11.88 -17.17 -42.18
C GLY A 368 -10.46 -17.44 -42.68
N ASP A 369 -10.38 -17.95 -43.90
CA ASP A 369 -9.43 -17.64 -44.99
C ASP A 369 -7.89 -17.85 -44.85
N THR A 370 -7.46 -18.82 -45.66
CA THR A 370 -6.20 -19.08 -46.39
C THR A 370 -4.86 -18.40 -46.02
N GLY A 371 -3.90 -19.27 -45.67
CA GLY A 371 -2.65 -19.42 -46.43
C GLY A 371 -1.58 -18.32 -46.32
N ARG A 372 -0.82 -18.29 -45.21
CA ARG A 372 0.57 -17.76 -45.17
C ARG A 372 1.43 -18.59 -44.20
N PRO A 373 2.76 -18.73 -44.44
CA PRO A 373 3.63 -19.46 -43.53
C PRO A 373 3.68 -18.77 -42.16
N LEU A 374 3.53 -19.57 -41.11
CA LEU A 374 3.50 -19.14 -39.71
C LEU A 374 4.80 -18.39 -39.36
N PRO A 375 4.72 -17.13 -38.88
CA PRO A 375 5.87 -16.52 -38.24
C PRO A 375 6.13 -17.27 -36.93
N THR A 376 7.34 -17.79 -36.76
CA THR A 376 7.92 -18.05 -35.44
C THR A 376 7.85 -16.77 -34.62
N GLY A 377 6.78 -16.61 -33.85
CA GLY A 377 6.53 -15.44 -33.02
C GLY A 377 5.90 -15.88 -31.72
N ALA A 378 6.70 -15.94 -30.66
CA ALA A 378 6.15 -15.75 -29.33
C ALA A 378 5.48 -14.38 -29.33
N LEU A 379 4.15 -14.33 -29.23
CA LEU A 379 3.46 -13.10 -28.86
C LEU A 379 3.82 -12.84 -27.40
N LEU A 380 4.91 -12.09 -27.20
CA LEU A 380 5.05 -11.31 -25.98
C LEU A 380 3.78 -10.45 -25.92
N PRO A 381 3.05 -10.40 -24.79
CA PRO A 381 2.00 -9.41 -24.62
C PRO A 381 2.57 -8.06 -25.04
N GLU A 382 1.84 -7.29 -25.86
CA GLU A 382 2.28 -5.99 -26.41
C GLU A 382 2.77 -4.97 -25.34
N ARG A 383 2.74 -5.32 -24.06
CA ARG A 383 3.21 -4.50 -22.93
C ARG A 383 3.97 -5.26 -21.84
N THR A 384 4.84 -6.21 -22.17
CA THR A 384 6.10 -6.32 -21.38
C THR A 384 7.01 -5.17 -21.77
N HIS A 385 6.60 -3.94 -21.45
CA HIS A 385 7.55 -2.85 -21.38
C HIS A 385 8.46 -3.17 -20.20
N LEU A 386 9.71 -3.52 -20.49
CA LEU A 386 10.80 -3.19 -19.58
C LEU A 386 10.64 -1.69 -19.25
N HIS A 387 10.03 -1.36 -18.12
CA HIS A 387 9.86 0.01 -17.65
C HIS A 387 11.22 0.55 -17.20
N ARG A 388 12.07 0.88 -18.18
CA ARG A 388 12.92 2.06 -18.09
C ARG A 388 12.19 3.31 -18.64
N GLY A 389 10.97 3.16 -19.17
CA GLY A 389 10.29 4.18 -19.99
C GLY A 389 9.18 5.04 -19.35
N ASN A 390 8.40 4.56 -18.37
CA ASN A 390 7.22 5.28 -17.83
C ASN A 390 7.42 5.91 -16.44
N LEU A 391 8.65 6.23 -16.05
CA LEU A 391 8.80 7.28 -15.04
C LEU A 391 8.31 8.63 -15.59
N ARG A 392 8.33 8.82 -16.92
CA ARG A 392 7.98 10.06 -17.60
C ARG A 392 6.57 10.59 -17.28
N PRO A 393 5.45 9.86 -17.45
CA PRO A 393 4.13 10.46 -17.23
C PRO A 393 3.87 10.90 -15.77
N ALA A 394 4.29 10.11 -14.79
CA ALA A 394 4.11 10.46 -13.37
C ALA A 394 5.08 11.58 -12.93
N GLN A 395 6.31 11.57 -13.44
CA GLN A 395 7.29 12.63 -13.17
C GLN A 395 6.94 13.93 -13.90
N GLU A 396 6.46 13.87 -15.14
CA GLU A 396 6.00 15.01 -15.95
C GLU A 396 4.80 15.67 -15.28
N PHE A 397 3.79 14.92 -14.85
CA PHE A 397 2.65 15.47 -14.10
C PHE A 397 3.09 16.17 -12.80
N ALA A 398 3.96 15.52 -12.01
CA ALA A 398 4.49 16.11 -10.79
C ALA A 398 5.40 17.34 -11.07
N GLN A 399 6.15 17.36 -12.18
CA GLN A 399 7.02 18.45 -12.60
C GLN A 399 6.24 19.63 -13.19
N GLU A 400 5.24 19.37 -14.02
CA GLU A 400 4.32 20.38 -14.58
C GLU A 400 3.61 21.14 -13.46
N TRP A 401 3.17 20.44 -12.41
CA TRP A 401 2.60 21.07 -11.23
C TRP A 401 3.65 21.88 -10.43
N ARG A 402 4.83 21.30 -10.17
CA ARG A 402 5.93 21.98 -9.45
C ARG A 402 6.45 23.23 -10.16
N HIS A 403 6.39 23.25 -11.50
CA HIS A 403 6.92 24.33 -12.34
C HIS A 403 5.83 25.20 -12.96
N SER A 404 4.58 25.08 -12.51
CA SER A 404 3.51 26.00 -12.91
C SER A 404 3.95 27.44 -12.58
N PRO A 405 4.12 28.32 -13.59
CA PRO A 405 4.86 29.58 -13.47
C PRO A 405 4.08 30.70 -12.75
N ARG A 406 3.05 30.35 -11.97
CA ARG A 406 2.26 31.35 -11.24
C ARG A 406 2.79 31.45 -9.81
N PRO A 407 3.46 32.56 -9.43
CA PRO A 407 3.57 32.86 -8.02
C PRO A 407 2.13 33.11 -7.52
N LEU A 408 1.60 32.17 -6.72
CA LEU A 408 0.30 32.29 -6.07
C LEU A 408 0.38 33.38 -4.99
N VAL A 409 0.28 34.64 -5.41
CA VAL A 409 0.45 35.83 -4.54
C VAL A 409 -0.89 36.40 -4.06
N SER A 410 -2.04 35.80 -4.43
CA SER A 410 -3.33 36.22 -3.88
C SER A 410 -4.34 35.10 -3.72
N LEU A 411 -5.15 35.19 -2.66
CA LEU A 411 -6.29 34.30 -2.36
C LEU A 411 -7.30 34.18 -3.51
N SER A 412 -7.36 35.17 -4.41
CA SER A 412 -8.19 35.13 -5.61
C SER A 412 -7.68 34.15 -6.68
N GLY A 413 -6.37 33.89 -6.75
CA GLY A 413 -5.80 32.92 -7.69
C GLY A 413 -6.03 31.46 -7.28
N LEU A 414 -6.14 31.19 -5.98
CA LEU A 414 -6.37 29.84 -5.43
C LEU A 414 -7.76 29.29 -5.77
N ARG A 415 -8.79 30.14 -5.83
CA ARG A 415 -10.17 29.70 -6.13
C ARG A 415 -10.34 29.23 -7.57
N GLY A 416 -9.64 29.84 -8.51
CA GLY A 416 -9.75 29.49 -9.94
C GLY A 416 -9.05 28.19 -10.33
N GLU A 417 -8.09 27.70 -9.54
CA GLU A 417 -7.37 26.45 -9.83
C GLU A 417 -7.97 25.23 -9.11
N SER A 418 -8.67 25.41 -7.98
CA SER A 418 -9.43 24.33 -7.32
C SER A 418 -10.70 23.92 -8.08
N GLU A 419 -11.16 24.71 -9.05
CA GLU A 419 -12.36 24.47 -9.86
C GLU A 419 -12.07 23.77 -11.20
N GLY A 420 -10.82 23.38 -11.48
CA GLY A 420 -10.42 22.74 -12.75
C GLY A 420 -10.88 21.28 -12.97
N GLY A 421 -11.76 20.77 -12.11
CA GLY A 421 -12.52 19.55 -12.37
C GLY A 421 -13.89 19.95 -12.91
N ASP A 422 -13.94 20.40 -14.17
CA ASP A 422 -15.16 20.92 -14.76
C ASP A 422 -16.26 19.86 -14.78
N GLY A 423 -17.38 20.21 -14.15
CA GLY A 423 -18.64 19.54 -14.39
C GLY A 423 -19.04 19.72 -15.85
N CYS A 424 -19.22 18.60 -16.54
CA CYS A 424 -20.23 18.43 -17.57
C CYS A 424 -20.57 16.95 -17.72
#